data_AF-A0A495I5P7-F1
#
_entry.id   AF-A0A495I5P7-F1
#
_cell.length_a   1.000
_cell.length_b   1.000
_cell.length_c   1.000
_cell.angle_alpha   90.00
_cell.angle_beta   90.00
_cell.angle_gamma   90.00
#
_symmetry.space_group_name_H-M   'P 1'
#
loop_
_entity.id
_entity.type
_entity.pdbx_description
1 polymer ?
#
loop_
_entity_poly.entity_id
_entity_poly.type
_entity_poly.pdbx_seq_one_letter_code
_entity_poly.pdbx_strand_id
1 'polypeptide(L)'
;MPPETHHAAVAYYRVSTTGQEQSGLGLGAQREAVARYLNGAGWELVGEFTETETGKGSNALAKRPQLRAALELCKRRGATLVIAKLDRLARNVNFISGLLEAGCDFVAADMPQANKVMIQMHAVMAEWERDQISQRTKDALAASKANGKKLGTAGPANLRRNIEERQGAANAFAAKLAGVVEGLQVRGLSQRRMVDELNTVGIKAPRGGEWSLRQVQHLLARLNAGAQVGDAGRGSW
;
A
#
# COMPACT_ATOMS: atom_id res chain seq x y z
N MET A 1 -20.51 37.11 30.54
CA MET A 1 -19.49 36.16 30.05
C MET A 1 -19.43 36.28 28.54
N PRO A 2 -18.27 36.60 27.94
CA PRO A 2 -18.13 36.44 26.50
C PRO A 2 -18.23 34.95 26.14
N PRO A 3 -18.75 34.59 24.96
CA PRO A 3 -18.79 33.20 24.52
C PRO A 3 -17.35 32.68 24.41
N GLU A 4 -17.08 31.51 24.99
CA GLU A 4 -15.82 30.80 24.81
C GLU A 4 -15.69 30.50 23.31
N THR A 5 -14.71 31.13 22.65
CA THR A 5 -14.49 30.93 21.21
C THR A 5 -13.88 29.55 21.02
N HIS A 6 -14.76 28.56 20.86
CA HIS A 6 -14.34 27.20 20.52
C HIS A 6 -13.83 27.17 19.09
N HIS A 7 -12.56 26.81 18.92
CA HIS A 7 -11.96 26.65 17.60
C HIS A 7 -12.21 25.22 17.12
N ALA A 8 -12.89 25.06 15.99
CA ALA A 8 -13.14 23.74 15.43
C ALA A 8 -11.82 23.15 14.86
N ALA A 9 -11.54 21.89 15.16
CA ALA A 9 -10.38 21.15 14.69
C ALA A 9 -10.80 19.87 13.96
N VAL A 10 -10.11 19.53 12.89
CA VAL A 10 -10.22 18.24 12.21
C VAL A 10 -8.88 17.54 12.29
N ALA A 11 -8.83 16.33 12.86
CA ALA A 11 -7.60 15.56 12.93
C ALA A 11 -7.42 14.68 11.69
N TYR A 12 -6.20 14.62 11.16
CA TYR A 12 -5.85 13.72 10.08
C TYR A 12 -4.64 12.85 10.43
N TYR A 13 -4.79 11.54 10.24
CA TYR A 13 -3.79 10.52 10.55
C TYR A 13 -3.42 9.71 9.31
N ARG A 14 -2.21 9.17 9.28
CA ARG A 14 -1.75 8.29 8.21
C ARG A 14 -1.05 7.04 8.76
N VAL A 15 -1.42 5.88 8.24
CA VAL A 15 -0.81 4.58 8.55
C VAL A 15 -0.41 3.84 7.27
N SER A 16 0.76 3.19 7.30
CA SER A 16 1.21 2.30 6.22
C SER A 16 0.79 0.87 6.51
N THR A 17 0.30 0.15 5.52
CA THR A 17 -0.16 -1.25 5.68
C THR A 17 0.94 -2.28 5.98
N THR A 18 2.22 -1.93 5.89
CA THR A 18 3.34 -2.89 5.89
C THR A 18 4.30 -2.82 7.08
N GLY A 19 3.86 -2.32 8.23
CA GLY A 19 4.66 -2.43 9.46
C GLY A 19 4.43 -1.25 10.39
N GLN A 20 3.46 -1.39 11.27
CA GLN A 20 3.44 -0.61 12.50
C GLN A 20 4.42 -1.29 13.45
N GLU A 21 5.65 -0.76 13.56
CA GLU A 21 6.50 -0.90 14.76
C GLU A 21 7.86 -0.18 14.64
N GLN A 22 8.42 0.01 13.44
CA GLN A 22 9.82 0.48 13.32
C GLN A 22 10.03 2.01 13.34
N SER A 23 8.99 2.85 13.44
CA SER A 23 9.16 4.33 13.38
C SER A 23 8.79 5.09 14.65
N GLY A 24 8.45 4.42 15.76
CA GLY A 24 8.05 5.10 17.01
C GLY A 24 6.80 5.99 16.89
N LEU A 25 6.03 5.85 15.80
CA LEU A 25 4.97 6.75 15.37
C LEU A 25 3.76 5.96 14.82
N GLY A 26 3.36 4.95 15.60
CA GLY A 26 2.10 4.25 15.35
C GLY A 26 0.90 5.20 15.40
N LEU A 27 -0.28 4.71 15.00
CA LEU A 27 -1.52 5.51 15.05
C LEU A 27 -1.77 6.08 16.46
N GLY A 28 -1.44 5.32 17.52
CA GLY A 28 -1.55 5.77 18.90
C GLY A 28 -0.72 7.02 19.22
N ALA A 29 0.57 7.03 18.85
CA ALA A 29 1.44 8.18 19.08
C ALA A 29 0.98 9.43 18.31
N GLN A 30 0.41 9.26 17.11
CA GLN A 30 -0.18 10.37 16.36
C GLN A 30 -1.43 10.93 17.06
N ARG A 31 -2.32 10.05 17.51
CA ARG A 31 -3.52 10.43 18.27
C ARG A 31 -3.15 11.15 19.56
N GLU A 32 -2.16 10.66 20.29
CA GLU A 32 -1.71 11.27 21.53
C GLU A 32 -1.11 12.66 21.30
N ALA A 33 -0.30 12.85 20.26
CA ALA A 33 0.27 14.16 19.92
C ALA A 33 -0.83 15.18 19.58
N VAL A 34 -1.83 14.77 18.78
CA VAL A 34 -2.97 15.63 18.43
C VAL A 34 -3.82 15.92 19.67
N ALA A 35 -4.14 14.89 20.47
CA ALA A 35 -4.91 15.06 21.71
C ALA A 35 -4.22 16.04 22.67
N ARG A 36 -2.91 15.90 22.86
CA ARG A 36 -2.12 16.81 23.71
C ARG A 36 -2.16 18.25 23.21
N TYR A 37 -2.10 18.45 21.89
CA TYR A 37 -2.21 19.78 21.29
C TYR A 37 -3.60 20.39 21.49
N LEU A 38 -4.67 19.61 21.29
CA LEU A 38 -6.05 20.08 21.42
C LEU A 38 -6.48 20.33 22.88
N ASN A 39 -5.87 19.63 23.84
CA ASN A 39 -6.23 19.71 25.26
C ASN A 39 -5.97 21.09 25.91
N GLY A 40 -5.17 21.95 25.27
CA GLY A 40 -4.71 23.21 25.87
C GLY A 40 -5.48 24.49 25.49
N ALA A 41 -6.39 24.47 24.51
CA ALA A 41 -6.76 25.72 23.82
C ALA A 41 -8.20 25.83 23.27
N GLY A 42 -9.19 25.35 24.03
CA GLY A 42 -10.61 25.58 23.66
C GLY A 42 -11.00 24.98 22.31
N TRP A 43 -10.31 23.93 21.87
CA TRP A 43 -10.58 23.31 20.58
C TRP A 43 -11.72 22.31 20.70
N GLU A 44 -12.59 22.27 19.68
CA GLU A 44 -13.59 21.23 19.50
C GLU A 44 -13.15 20.33 18.35
N LEU A 45 -12.90 19.04 18.63
CA LEU A 45 -12.58 18.07 17.58
C LEU A 45 -13.86 17.67 16.84
N VAL A 46 -14.07 18.23 15.65
CA VAL A 46 -15.30 18.02 14.85
C VAL A 46 -15.20 16.83 13.88
N GLY A 47 -14.03 16.22 13.74
CA GLY A 47 -13.85 15.03 12.93
C GLY A 47 -12.43 14.46 12.95
N GLU A 48 -12.33 13.16 12.71
CA GLU A 48 -11.07 12.42 12.62
C GLU A 48 -11.05 11.59 11.34
N PHE A 49 -9.96 11.68 10.59
CA PHE A 49 -9.78 10.98 9.32
C PHE A 49 -8.48 10.20 9.33
N THR A 50 -8.54 8.90 9.02
CA THR A 50 -7.36 8.03 8.99
C THR A 50 -7.15 7.47 7.59
N GLU A 51 -6.03 7.83 6.96
CA GLU A 51 -5.66 7.33 5.64
C GLU A 51 -4.80 6.07 5.74
N THR A 52 -5.16 5.05 4.97
CA THR A 52 -4.43 3.77 4.92
C THR A 52 -3.72 3.66 3.57
N GLU A 53 -2.39 3.76 3.59
CA GLU A 53 -1.59 3.74 2.37
C GLU A 53 -1.03 2.34 2.08
N THR A 54 -1.42 1.78 0.93
CA THR A 54 -0.88 0.52 0.41
C THR A 54 0.34 0.79 -0.49
N GLY A 55 1.55 0.69 0.07
CA GLY A 55 2.80 0.65 -0.71
C GLY A 55 3.41 2.00 -1.13
N LYS A 56 4.64 1.94 -1.66
CA LYS A 56 5.44 3.10 -2.10
C LYS A 56 4.82 3.73 -3.36
N GLY A 57 4.29 4.94 -3.24
CA GLY A 57 3.85 5.74 -4.37
C GLY A 57 3.78 7.22 -4.03
N SER A 58 4.68 8.02 -4.62
CA SER A 58 4.60 9.48 -4.61
C SER A 58 3.53 9.92 -5.60
N ASN A 59 2.22 9.85 -5.27
CA ASN A 59 1.25 10.67 -6.01
C ASN A 59 -0.12 10.90 -5.39
N ALA A 60 -0.50 12.18 -5.52
CA ALA A 60 -1.80 12.83 -5.68
C ALA A 60 -2.89 12.66 -4.61
N LEU A 61 -3.47 13.80 -4.19
CA LEU A 61 -4.74 13.92 -3.44
C LEU A 61 -5.84 12.98 -3.97
N ALA A 62 -5.83 12.65 -5.27
CA ALA A 62 -6.76 11.71 -5.90
C ALA A 62 -6.75 10.29 -5.29
N LYS A 63 -5.62 9.86 -4.71
CA LYS A 63 -5.49 8.58 -4.00
C LYS A 63 -5.76 8.69 -2.50
N ARG A 64 -6.17 9.86 -2.00
CA ARG A 64 -6.34 10.16 -0.58
C ARG A 64 -7.78 10.63 -0.28
N PRO A 65 -8.76 9.71 -0.33
CA PRO A 65 -10.16 10.07 -0.12
C PRO A 65 -10.40 10.62 1.30
N GLN A 66 -9.67 10.16 2.31
CA GLN A 66 -9.84 10.57 3.70
C GLN A 66 -9.33 11.99 3.92
N LEU A 67 -8.20 12.33 3.29
CA LEU A 67 -7.68 13.69 3.31
C LEU A 67 -8.66 14.67 2.66
N ARG A 68 -9.21 14.32 1.49
CA ARG A 68 -10.19 15.18 0.81
C ARG A 68 -11.42 15.41 1.67
N ALA A 69 -11.93 14.35 2.31
CA ALA A 69 -13.06 14.45 3.23
C ALA A 69 -12.74 15.35 4.43
N ALA A 70 -11.52 15.28 4.97
CA ALA A 70 -11.06 16.15 6.04
C ALA A 70 -11.04 17.63 5.61
N LEU A 71 -10.46 17.95 4.45
CA LEU A 71 -10.40 19.32 3.91
C LEU A 71 -11.80 19.89 3.65
N GLU A 72 -12.69 19.08 3.08
CA GLU A 72 -14.08 19.48 2.86
C GLU A 72 -14.83 19.73 4.17
N LEU A 73 -14.55 18.95 5.22
CA LEU A 73 -15.10 19.21 6.55
C LEU A 73 -14.53 20.50 7.16
N CYS A 74 -13.22 20.73 7.05
CA CYS A 74 -12.57 21.98 7.46
C CYS A 74 -13.25 23.18 6.83
N LYS A 75 -13.43 23.15 5.50
CA LYS A 75 -14.07 24.23 4.75
C LYS A 75 -15.52 24.49 5.17
N ARG A 76 -16.31 23.44 5.41
CA ARG A 76 -17.71 23.58 5.84
C ARG A 76 -17.86 24.11 7.26
N ARG A 77 -16.92 23.78 8.15
CA ARG A 77 -16.99 24.10 9.59
C ARG A 77 -16.13 25.30 9.98
N GLY A 78 -15.35 25.87 9.05
CA GLY A 78 -14.32 26.85 9.38
C GLY A 78 -13.25 26.28 10.31
N ALA A 79 -12.99 24.97 10.22
CA ALA A 79 -12.14 24.25 11.15
C ALA A 79 -10.68 24.18 10.66
N THR A 80 -9.74 24.17 11.61
CA THR A 80 -8.31 24.00 11.34
C THR A 80 -7.96 22.52 11.20
N LEU A 81 -7.20 22.16 10.17
CA LEU A 81 -6.69 20.80 10.01
C LEU A 81 -5.48 20.57 10.92
N VAL A 82 -5.58 19.62 11.83
CA VAL A 82 -4.51 19.26 12.76
C VAL A 82 -3.87 17.93 12.36
N ILE A 83 -2.55 17.94 12.22
CA ILE A 83 -1.75 16.77 11.86
C ILE A 83 -0.70 16.51 12.93
N ALA A 84 -0.37 15.24 13.18
CA ALA A 84 0.57 14.90 14.25
C ALA A 84 2.02 15.31 13.94
N LYS A 85 2.47 15.09 12.70
CA LYS A 85 3.82 15.45 12.24
C LYS A 85 3.87 15.92 10.81
N LEU A 86 4.67 16.95 10.57
CA LEU A 86 4.86 17.52 9.24
C LEU A 86 5.60 16.56 8.30
N ASP A 87 6.57 15.77 8.79
CA ASP A 87 7.38 14.84 7.99
C ASP A 87 6.54 13.80 7.21
N ARG A 88 5.38 13.43 7.75
CA ARG A 88 4.51 12.40 7.16
C ARG A 88 3.72 12.92 5.98
N LEU A 89 3.63 14.24 5.82
CA LEU A 89 2.78 14.92 4.84
C LEU A 89 3.58 15.83 3.90
N ALA A 90 4.57 16.54 4.42
CA ALA A 90 5.45 17.46 3.69
C ALA A 90 6.42 16.79 2.72
N ARG A 91 6.53 15.45 2.74
CA ARG A 91 7.27 14.71 1.71
C ARG A 91 6.69 14.89 0.30
N ASN A 92 5.52 15.50 0.16
CA ASN A 92 4.90 15.84 -1.10
C ASN A 92 4.60 17.35 -1.13
N VAL A 93 5.40 18.13 -1.84
CA VAL A 93 5.19 19.59 -1.97
C VAL A 93 3.81 19.91 -2.55
N ASN A 94 3.29 19.07 -3.46
CA ASN A 94 1.93 19.23 -4.01
C ASN A 94 0.84 19.08 -2.93
N PHE A 95 1.10 18.36 -1.84
CA PHE A 95 0.16 18.27 -0.72
C PHE A 95 0.08 19.58 0.06
N ILE A 96 1.23 20.21 0.33
CA ILE A 96 1.26 21.51 1.00
C ILE A 96 0.63 22.55 0.07
N SER A 97 0.99 22.61 -1.21
CA SER A 97 0.35 23.53 -2.15
C SER A 97 -1.17 23.36 -2.22
N GLY A 98 -1.68 22.11 -2.28
CA GLY A 98 -3.12 21.83 -2.27
C GLY A 98 -3.83 22.24 -0.96
N LEU A 99 -3.17 22.14 0.19
CA LEU A 99 -3.68 22.68 1.45
C LEU A 99 -3.84 24.20 1.40
N LEU A 100 -2.85 24.88 0.82
CA LEU A 100 -2.85 26.33 0.74
C LEU A 100 -3.88 26.86 -0.26
N GLU A 101 -4.11 26.14 -1.35
CA GLU A 101 -5.18 26.40 -2.32
C GLU A 101 -6.57 26.13 -1.74
N ALA A 102 -6.71 25.13 -0.87
CA ALA A 102 -7.99 24.81 -0.21
C ALA A 102 -8.46 25.88 0.78
N GLY A 103 -7.61 26.85 1.13
CA GLY A 103 -7.95 27.97 2.02
C GLY A 103 -8.28 27.55 3.46
N CYS A 104 -7.86 26.36 3.88
CA CYS A 104 -8.03 25.87 5.24
C CYS A 104 -6.77 26.15 6.05
N ASP A 105 -6.93 26.64 7.28
CA ASP A 105 -5.83 26.71 8.23
C ASP A 105 -5.38 25.30 8.60
N PHE A 106 -4.08 25.12 8.79
CA PHE A 106 -3.54 23.84 9.23
C PHE A 106 -2.45 24.06 10.28
N VAL A 107 -2.34 23.10 11.20
CA VAL A 107 -1.32 23.07 12.24
C VAL A 107 -0.71 21.68 12.33
N ALA A 108 0.61 21.63 12.44
CA ALA A 108 1.33 20.42 12.80
C ALA A 108 1.62 20.42 14.31
N ALA A 109 1.15 19.40 15.03
CA ALA A 109 1.29 19.31 16.48
C ALA A 109 2.76 19.22 16.95
N ASP A 110 3.67 18.76 16.09
CA ASP A 110 5.11 18.77 16.33
C ASP A 110 5.78 20.12 16.09
N MET A 111 5.14 21.02 15.34
CA MET A 111 5.58 22.39 15.11
C MET A 111 4.41 23.39 15.20
N PRO A 112 3.81 23.60 16.39
CA PRO A 112 2.60 24.43 16.52
C PRO A 112 2.79 25.90 16.14
N GLN A 113 4.03 26.39 16.22
CA GLN A 113 4.39 27.79 15.93
C GLN A 113 4.79 28.00 14.46
N ALA A 114 4.81 26.94 13.65
CA ALA A 114 5.20 27.05 12.26
C ALA A 114 4.13 27.81 11.47
N ASN A 115 4.47 29.01 11.01
CA ASN A 115 3.64 29.74 10.07
C ASN A 115 3.68 29.10 8.67
N LYS A 116 2.69 29.42 7.84
CA LYS A 116 2.53 28.90 6.48
C LYS A 116 3.81 28.94 5.63
N VAL A 117 4.62 30.00 5.77
CA VAL A 117 5.89 30.18 5.06
C VAL A 117 6.94 29.18 5.53
N MET A 118 7.09 28.99 6.85
CA MET A 118 8.03 28.02 7.42
C MET A 118 7.70 26.60 6.95
N ILE A 119 6.43 26.21 6.92
CA ILE A 119 6.06 24.88 6.40
C ILE A 119 6.40 24.74 4.91
N GLN A 120 6.12 25.74 4.08
CA GLN A 120 6.50 25.69 2.66
C GLN A 120 8.01 25.50 2.49
N MET A 121 8.81 26.26 3.23
CA MET A 121 10.27 26.12 3.21
C MET A 121 10.72 24.72 3.65
N HIS A 122 10.14 24.17 4.72
CA HIS A 122 10.44 22.81 5.18
C HIS A 122 10.07 21.75 4.14
N ALA A 123 8.96 21.91 3.43
CA ALA A 123 8.56 20.99 2.37
C ALA A 123 9.55 21.01 1.20
N VAL A 124 9.97 22.20 0.77
CA VAL A 124 10.99 22.38 -0.28
C VAL A 124 12.33 21.77 0.14
N MET A 125 12.78 22.03 1.38
CA MET A 125 14.02 21.46 1.92
C MET A 125 13.96 19.93 1.99
N ALA A 126 12.83 19.36 2.39
CA ALA A 126 12.65 17.90 2.45
C ALA A 126 12.63 17.24 1.07
N GLU A 127 12.14 17.94 0.04
CA GLU A 127 12.23 17.50 -1.36
C GLU A 127 13.67 17.54 -1.86
N TRP A 128 14.36 18.66 -1.64
CA TRP A 128 15.77 18.81 -1.99
C TRP A 128 16.65 17.74 -1.33
N GLU A 129 16.47 17.46 -0.04
CA GLU A 129 17.24 16.43 0.67
C GLU A 129 16.99 15.04 0.09
N ARG A 130 15.75 14.72 -0.30
CA ARG A 130 15.44 13.46 -0.98
C ARG A 130 16.16 13.36 -2.32
N ASP A 131 16.16 14.43 -3.09
CA ASP A 131 16.82 14.48 -4.39
C ASP A 131 18.34 14.33 -4.23
N GLN A 132 18.93 14.94 -3.20
CA GLN A 132 20.35 14.76 -2.87
C GLN A 132 20.69 13.31 -2.50
N ILE A 133 19.85 12.63 -1.70
CA ILE A 133 20.03 11.21 -1.38
C ILE A 133 19.96 10.35 -2.64
N SER A 134 18.98 10.63 -3.50
CA SER A 134 18.81 9.95 -4.80
C SER A 134 20.05 10.14 -5.68
N GLN A 135 20.54 11.38 -5.78
CA GLN A 135 21.71 11.72 -6.57
C GLN A 135 22.96 11.04 -6.06
N ARG A 136 23.24 11.12 -4.75
CA ARG A 136 24.39 10.42 -4.12
C ARG A 136 24.34 8.91 -4.36
N THR A 137 23.16 8.30 -4.32
CA THR A 137 22.99 6.87 -4.60
C THR A 137 23.34 6.56 -6.06
N LYS A 138 22.88 7.38 -7.01
CA LYS A 138 23.22 7.24 -8.43
C LYS A 138 24.71 7.40 -8.68
N ASP A 139 25.32 8.41 -8.06
CA ASP A 139 26.75 8.70 -8.19
C ASP A 139 27.60 7.54 -7.62
N ALA A 140 27.23 7.02 -6.44
CA ALA A 140 27.88 5.86 -5.84
C ALA A 140 27.75 4.60 -6.72
N LEU A 141 26.58 4.37 -7.33
CA LEU A 141 26.38 3.26 -8.28
C LEU A 141 27.20 3.45 -9.55
N ALA A 142 27.28 4.68 -10.08
CA ALA A 142 28.08 5.00 -11.26
C ALA A 142 29.58 4.77 -11.01
N ALA A 143 30.10 5.26 -9.86
CA ALA A 143 31.48 5.03 -9.44
C ALA A 143 31.76 3.53 -9.22
N SER A 144 30.83 2.81 -8.59
CA SER A 144 30.95 1.36 -8.40
C SER A 144 30.99 0.60 -9.74
N LYS A 145 30.23 1.04 -10.74
CA LYS A 145 30.24 0.46 -12.09
C LYS A 145 31.54 0.78 -12.83
N ALA A 146 32.07 2.00 -12.68
CA ALA A 146 33.37 2.40 -13.24
C ALA A 146 34.53 1.58 -12.64
N ASN A 147 34.45 1.26 -11.34
CA ASN A 147 35.40 0.39 -10.64
C ASN A 147 35.21 -1.12 -10.93
N GLY A 148 34.45 -1.47 -11.98
CA GLY A 148 34.29 -2.85 -12.45
C GLY A 148 33.36 -3.73 -11.60
N LYS A 149 32.69 -3.20 -10.57
CA LYS A 149 31.74 -3.98 -9.77
C LYS A 149 30.48 -4.25 -10.60
N LYS A 150 30.16 -5.53 -10.80
CA LYS A 150 28.86 -5.94 -11.38
C LYS A 150 27.73 -5.57 -10.41
N LEU A 151 26.93 -4.60 -10.80
CA LEU A 151 25.66 -4.28 -10.14
C LEU A 151 24.62 -5.36 -10.51
N GLY A 152 23.72 -5.69 -9.58
CA GLY A 152 22.62 -6.61 -9.85
C GLY A 152 21.69 -6.08 -10.96
N THR A 153 21.17 -6.97 -11.81
CA THR A 153 20.28 -6.59 -12.91
C THR A 153 18.87 -6.34 -12.39
N ALA A 154 18.32 -5.13 -12.54
CA ALA A 154 16.91 -4.89 -12.23
C ALA A 154 16.03 -5.29 -13.42
N GLY A 155 14.86 -5.88 -13.16
CA GLY A 155 13.81 -6.07 -14.16
C GLY A 155 13.37 -7.53 -14.39
N PRO A 156 12.40 -7.72 -15.31
CA PRO A 156 11.73 -9.00 -15.53
C PRO A 156 12.69 -10.15 -15.87
N ALA A 157 13.81 -9.86 -16.55
CA ALA A 157 14.82 -10.85 -16.91
C ALA A 157 15.51 -11.48 -15.68
N ASN A 158 15.72 -10.73 -14.60
CA ASN A 158 16.27 -11.28 -13.35
C ASN A 158 15.21 -12.10 -12.58
N LEU A 159 13.93 -11.75 -12.74
CA LEU A 159 12.83 -12.48 -12.13
C LEU A 159 12.41 -13.72 -12.93
N ARG A 160 12.81 -13.80 -14.21
CA ARG A 160 12.37 -14.83 -15.16
C ARG A 160 12.61 -16.23 -14.64
N ARG A 161 13.82 -16.52 -14.15
CA ARG A 161 14.15 -17.83 -13.56
C ARG A 161 13.24 -18.18 -12.39
N ASN A 162 13.04 -17.25 -11.45
CA ASN A 162 12.14 -17.46 -10.29
C ASN A 162 10.67 -17.64 -10.73
N ILE A 163 10.24 -16.96 -11.79
CA ILE A 163 8.90 -17.09 -12.35
C ILE A 163 8.73 -18.45 -13.02
N GLU A 164 9.68 -18.86 -13.86
CA GLU A 164 9.70 -20.14 -14.56
C GLU A 164 9.75 -21.31 -13.56
N GLU A 165 10.61 -21.25 -12.53
CA GLU A 165 10.67 -22.25 -11.46
C GLU A 165 9.32 -22.37 -10.71
N ARG A 166 8.68 -21.23 -10.37
CA ARG A 166 7.37 -21.23 -9.71
C ARG A 166 6.26 -21.77 -10.61
N GLN A 167 6.28 -21.43 -11.90
CA GLN A 167 5.32 -21.92 -12.87
C GLN A 167 5.50 -23.42 -13.09
N GLY A 168 6.73 -23.89 -13.24
CA GLY A 168 7.07 -25.31 -13.36
C GLY A 168 6.59 -26.11 -12.14
N ALA A 169 6.86 -25.65 -10.92
CA ALA A 169 6.37 -26.29 -9.71
C ALA A 169 4.84 -26.35 -9.63
N ALA A 170 4.14 -25.27 -10.03
CA ALA A 170 2.68 -25.23 -10.07
C ALA A 170 2.10 -26.19 -11.13
N ASN A 171 2.74 -26.32 -12.29
CA ASN A 171 2.32 -27.24 -13.36
C ASN A 171 2.56 -28.70 -12.95
N ALA A 172 3.71 -29.01 -12.34
CA ALA A 172 4.01 -30.35 -11.83
C ALA A 172 3.01 -30.76 -10.73
N PHE A 173 2.67 -29.84 -9.82
CA PHE A 173 1.64 -30.09 -8.81
C PHE A 173 0.26 -30.32 -9.44
N ALA A 174 -0.11 -29.53 -10.46
CA ALA A 174 -1.35 -29.72 -11.18
C ALA A 174 -1.41 -31.10 -11.83
N ALA A 175 -0.36 -31.51 -12.54
CA ALA A 175 -0.27 -32.82 -13.19
C ALA A 175 -0.44 -33.99 -12.20
N LYS A 176 0.13 -33.88 -10.98
CA LYS A 176 -0.07 -34.90 -9.92
C LYS A 176 -1.53 -35.06 -9.49
N LEU A 177 -2.34 -34.00 -9.61
CA LEU A 177 -3.76 -34.02 -9.26
C LEU A 177 -4.67 -34.28 -10.46
N ALA A 178 -4.13 -34.48 -11.66
CA ALA A 178 -4.93 -34.63 -12.88
C ALA A 178 -5.97 -35.76 -12.75
N GLY A 179 -5.57 -36.95 -12.32
CA GLY A 179 -6.49 -38.08 -12.16
C GLY A 179 -7.55 -37.88 -11.08
N VAL A 180 -7.22 -37.16 -10.00
CA VAL A 180 -8.20 -36.80 -8.96
C VAL A 180 -9.24 -35.86 -9.55
N VAL A 181 -8.80 -34.81 -10.24
CA VAL A 181 -9.67 -33.81 -10.86
C VAL A 181 -10.55 -34.44 -11.95
N GLU A 182 -9.99 -35.32 -12.78
CA GLU A 182 -10.72 -36.06 -13.80
C GLU A 182 -11.85 -36.90 -13.18
N GLY A 183 -11.57 -37.63 -12.10
CA GLY A 183 -12.58 -38.38 -11.36
C GLY A 183 -13.72 -37.49 -10.81
N LEU A 184 -13.40 -36.28 -10.34
CA LEU A 184 -14.41 -35.32 -9.90
C LEU A 184 -15.23 -34.74 -11.06
N GLN A 185 -14.62 -34.54 -12.22
CA GLN A 185 -15.28 -34.07 -13.44
C GLN A 185 -16.21 -35.12 -14.03
N VAL A 186 -15.80 -36.39 -14.08
CA VAL A 186 -16.64 -37.52 -14.55
C VAL A 186 -17.88 -37.67 -13.66
N ARG A 187 -17.75 -37.40 -12.35
CA ARG A 187 -18.87 -37.35 -11.40
C ARG A 187 -19.79 -36.13 -11.59
N GLY A 188 -19.48 -35.21 -12.50
CA GLY A 188 -20.29 -34.02 -12.79
C GLY A 188 -20.33 -33.00 -11.65
N LEU A 189 -19.34 -33.00 -10.75
CA LEU A 189 -19.32 -32.09 -9.61
C LEU A 189 -19.13 -30.64 -10.05
N SER A 190 -19.79 -29.71 -9.38
CA SER A 190 -19.51 -28.28 -9.57
C SER A 190 -18.15 -27.92 -8.96
N GLN A 191 -17.50 -26.86 -9.45
CA GLN A 191 -16.20 -26.42 -8.93
C GLN A 191 -16.23 -26.12 -7.41
N ARG A 192 -17.38 -25.67 -6.88
CA ARG A 192 -17.57 -25.50 -5.43
C ARG A 192 -17.58 -26.84 -4.69
N ARG A 193 -18.31 -27.84 -5.22
CA ARG A 193 -18.30 -29.19 -4.65
C ARG A 193 -16.93 -29.87 -4.76
N MET A 194 -16.16 -29.57 -5.80
CA MET A 194 -14.77 -30.04 -5.90
C MET A 194 -13.89 -29.47 -4.78
N VAL A 195 -14.09 -28.20 -4.38
CA VAL A 195 -13.39 -27.63 -3.21
C VAL A 195 -13.71 -28.42 -1.95
N ASP A 196 -15.00 -28.64 -1.69
CA ASP A 196 -15.46 -29.37 -0.51
C ASP A 196 -14.88 -30.79 -0.48
N GLU A 197 -14.89 -31.49 -1.61
CA GLU A 197 -14.35 -32.86 -1.72
C GLU A 197 -12.84 -32.89 -1.49
N LEU A 198 -12.07 -31.99 -2.13
CA LEU A 198 -10.61 -31.92 -1.96
C LEU A 198 -10.22 -31.65 -0.51
N ASN A 199 -10.98 -30.79 0.18
CA ASN A 199 -10.78 -30.51 1.60
C ASN A 199 -11.19 -31.67 2.49
N THR A 200 -12.31 -32.34 2.19
CA THR A 200 -12.82 -33.50 2.95
C THR A 200 -11.86 -34.68 2.87
N VAL A 201 -11.28 -34.93 1.69
CA VAL A 201 -10.26 -35.97 1.47
C VAL A 201 -8.89 -35.56 2.06
N GLY A 202 -8.75 -34.31 2.51
CA GLY A 202 -7.54 -33.83 3.18
C GLY A 202 -6.39 -33.48 2.24
N ILE A 203 -6.65 -33.36 0.93
CA ILE A 203 -5.64 -32.95 -0.06
C ILE A 203 -5.31 -31.48 0.20
N LYS A 204 -4.06 -31.19 0.57
CA LYS A 204 -3.64 -29.81 0.86
C LYS A 204 -3.40 -29.00 -0.41
N ALA A 205 -3.71 -27.71 -0.35
CA ALA A 205 -3.44 -26.77 -1.43
C ALA A 205 -1.91 -26.57 -1.64
N PRO A 206 -1.45 -26.03 -2.79
CA PRO A 206 -0.01 -25.94 -3.13
C PRO A 206 0.91 -25.22 -2.14
N ARG A 207 0.36 -24.37 -1.26
CA ARG A 207 1.10 -23.65 -0.21
C ARG A 207 0.74 -24.14 1.20
N GLY A 208 0.11 -25.31 1.31
CA GLY A 208 -0.55 -25.77 2.52
C GLY A 208 -1.95 -25.17 2.69
N GLY A 209 -2.68 -25.70 3.67
CA GLY A 209 -4.04 -25.27 3.99
C GLY A 209 -5.13 -25.87 3.11
N GLU A 210 -6.35 -25.35 3.29
CA GLU A 210 -7.55 -25.74 2.56
C GLU A 210 -7.62 -25.11 1.17
N TRP A 211 -8.33 -25.78 0.27
CA TRP A 211 -8.66 -25.30 -1.06
C TRP A 211 -9.71 -24.20 -0.98
N SER A 212 -9.48 -23.18 -1.81
CA SER A 212 -10.48 -22.17 -2.17
C SER A 212 -10.92 -22.38 -3.61
N LEU A 213 -12.10 -21.86 -3.96
CA LEU A 213 -12.64 -21.91 -5.32
C LEU A 213 -11.66 -21.36 -6.37
N ARG A 214 -10.97 -20.27 -6.06
CA ARG A 214 -9.99 -19.65 -6.97
C ARG A 214 -8.80 -20.57 -7.26
N GLN A 215 -8.35 -21.34 -6.26
CA GLN A 215 -7.25 -22.29 -6.45
C GLN A 215 -7.68 -23.47 -7.32
N VAL A 216 -8.91 -23.97 -7.15
CA VAL A 216 -9.48 -25.01 -8.03
C VAL A 216 -9.62 -24.52 -9.46
N GLN A 217 -10.10 -23.30 -9.67
CA GLN A 217 -10.17 -22.69 -11.01
C GLN A 217 -8.79 -22.56 -11.67
N HIS A 218 -7.80 -22.10 -10.91
CA HIS A 218 -6.42 -22.01 -11.38
C HIS A 218 -5.78 -23.38 -11.64
N LEU A 219 -6.19 -24.43 -10.93
CA LEU A 219 -5.77 -25.81 -11.15
C LEU A 219 -6.34 -26.34 -12.48
N LEU A 220 -7.66 -26.19 -12.66
CA LEU A 220 -8.36 -26.60 -13.89
C LEU A 220 -7.82 -25.89 -15.13
N ALA A 221 -7.61 -24.58 -15.05
CA ALA A 221 -7.05 -23.80 -16.15
C ALA A 221 -5.66 -24.31 -16.58
N ARG A 222 -4.82 -24.73 -15.63
CA ARG A 222 -3.49 -25.29 -15.92
C ARG A 222 -3.57 -26.67 -16.57
N LEU A 223 -4.45 -27.53 -16.05
CA LEU A 223 -4.66 -28.87 -16.62
C LEU A 223 -5.18 -28.79 -18.06
N ASN A 224 -6.14 -27.90 -18.32
CA ASN A 224 -6.68 -27.68 -19.66
C ASN A 224 -5.62 -27.12 -20.62
N ALA A 225 -4.81 -26.16 -20.16
CA ALA A 225 -3.72 -25.61 -20.97
C ALA A 225 -2.64 -26.67 -21.30
N GLY A 226 -2.34 -27.58 -20.38
CA GLY A 226 -1.42 -28.69 -20.61
C GLY A 226 -1.96 -29.73 -21.60
N ALA A 227 -3.28 -30.02 -21.54
CA ALA A 227 -3.93 -30.97 -22.45
C ALA A 227 -3.90 -30.51 -23.91
N GLN A 228 -4.11 -29.21 -24.17
CA GLN A 228 -4.08 -28.66 -25.55
C GLN A 228 -2.69 -28.67 -26.18
N VAL A 229 -1.62 -28.53 -25.39
CA VAL A 229 -0.24 -28.57 -25.90
C VAL A 229 0.19 -30.02 -26.24
N GLY A 230 -0.32 -31.02 -25.51
CA GLY A 230 -0.02 -32.43 -25.77
C GLY A 230 -0.71 -33.03 -27.00
N ASP A 231 -1.83 -32.46 -27.43
CA ASP A 231 -2.59 -32.93 -28.60
C ASP A 231 -2.01 -32.41 -29.93
N ALA A 232 -1.49 -31.17 -29.94
CA ALA A 232 -0.86 -30.55 -31.11
C ALA A 232 0.44 -31.27 -31.58
N GLY A 233 1.06 -32.09 -30.74
CA GLY A 233 2.29 -32.84 -31.07
C GLY A 233 2.07 -34.24 -31.66
N ARG A 234 0.83 -34.72 -31.77
CA ARG A 234 0.50 -36.07 -32.29
C ARG A 234 0.00 -36.08 -33.73
N GLY A 235 -0.21 -34.92 -34.35
CA GLY A 235 -0.70 -34.78 -35.72
C GLY A 235 0.37 -34.34 -36.71
N SER A 236 1.44 -35.11 -36.88
CA SER A 236 2.30 -34.98 -38.07
C SER A 236 3.05 -36.29 -38.34
N TRP A 237 2.38 -37.20 -39.05
CA TRP A 237 3.00 -38.23 -39.87
C TRP A 237 2.20 -38.33 -41.17
#